data_AF-A0A1B9M3B3-F1
#
_entry.id   AF-A0A1B9M3B3-F1
#
_cell.length_a   1.000
_cell.length_b   1.000
_cell.length_c   1.000
_cell.angle_alpha   90.00
_cell.angle_beta   90.00
_cell.angle_gamma   90.00
#
_symmetry.space_group_name_H-M   'P 1'
#
loop_
_entity.id
_entity.type
_entity.pdbx_description
1 polymer ?
#
loop_
_entity_poly.entity_id
_entity_poly.type
_entity_poly.pdbx_seq_one_letter_code
_entity_poly.pdbx_strand_id
1 'polypeptide(L)'
;MKGIIISSSERRFGVTSSVSEIASCIIVGRKYHLGHAHDQIINNILLNRMIIPGSGFPVLIHGDEETKNTADLEEIVALEQMIERLVEICKSVNYELLKNNYYNEREQLMFKESQL
;
A
#
# COMPACT_ATOMS: atom_id res chain seq x y z
N MET A 1 -5.72 6.07 17.40
CA MET A 1 -5.54 6.10 15.94
C MET A 1 -5.54 4.66 15.44
N LYS A 2 -6.29 4.33 14.39
CA LYS A 2 -6.28 2.99 13.79
C LYS A 2 -5.96 3.15 12.30
N GLY A 3 -4.82 2.63 11.86
CA GLY A 3 -4.48 2.54 10.45
C GLY A 3 -5.00 1.23 9.90
N ILE A 4 -5.74 1.27 8.79
CA ILE A 4 -6.15 0.08 8.07
C ILE A 4 -5.30 0.02 6.81
N ILE A 5 -4.45 -1.00 6.73
CA ILE A 5 -3.72 -1.32 5.51
C ILE A 5 -4.58 -2.30 4.76
N ILE A 6 -5.05 -1.89 3.58
CA ILE A 6 -5.70 -2.81 2.65
C ILE A 6 -4.62 -3.26 1.68
N SER A 7 -4.17 -4.50 1.86
CA SER A 7 -3.23 -5.17 0.96
C SER A 7 -3.94 -6.36 0.31
N SER A 8 -3.79 -6.49 -1.00
CA SER A 8 -4.22 -7.69 -1.72
C SER A 8 -3.10 -8.73 -1.63
N SER A 9 -3.00 -9.40 -0.47
CA SER A 9 -2.04 -10.47 -0.24
C SER A 9 -2.64 -11.60 0.59
N GLU A 10 -2.46 -12.84 0.12
CA GLU A 10 -2.76 -14.07 0.87
C GLU A 10 -1.60 -14.51 1.80
N ARG A 11 -0.54 -13.71 1.99
CA ARG A 11 0.66 -14.18 2.70
C ARG A 11 0.56 -14.13 4.21
N ARG A 12 0.62 -15.32 4.83
CA ARG A 12 0.89 -15.53 6.26
C ARG A 12 2.36 -15.18 6.56
N PHE A 13 2.58 -14.53 7.71
CA PHE A 13 3.87 -14.20 8.30
C PHE A 13 4.96 -15.25 8.00
N GLY A 14 5.89 -14.89 7.10
CA GLY A 14 7.01 -15.74 6.70
C GLY A 14 7.84 -15.02 5.64
N VAL A 15 9.05 -14.61 6.01
CA VAL A 15 10.02 -13.88 5.20
C VAL A 15 10.17 -14.55 3.82
N THR A 16 9.57 -13.96 2.78
CA THR A 16 9.78 -14.38 1.38
C THR A 16 9.85 -13.17 0.45
N SER A 17 10.82 -13.22 -0.45
CA SER A 17 11.47 -12.16 -1.25
C SER A 17 10.65 -11.59 -2.41
N SER A 18 9.33 -11.69 -2.36
CA SER A 18 8.46 -11.38 -3.50
C SER A 18 7.87 -9.98 -3.40
N VAL A 19 8.66 -9.07 -3.96
CA VAL A 19 8.32 -7.70 -4.35
C VAL A 19 7.08 -7.69 -5.25
N SER A 20 6.26 -6.64 -5.15
CA SER A 20 5.10 -6.32 -6.01
C SER A 20 3.70 -6.72 -5.53
N GLU A 21 3.44 -6.77 -4.23
CA GLU A 21 2.04 -6.75 -3.76
C GLU A 21 1.46 -5.34 -3.90
N ILE A 22 0.17 -5.23 -4.20
CA ILE A 22 -0.53 -3.94 -4.27
C ILE A 22 -1.08 -3.60 -2.89
N ALA A 23 -0.78 -2.40 -2.39
CA ALA A 23 -1.29 -1.91 -1.12
C ALA A 23 -1.71 -0.44 -1.17
N SER A 24 -2.70 -0.12 -0.34
CA SER A 24 -3.11 1.25 -0.07
C SER A 24 -3.28 1.48 1.43
N CYS A 25 -3.18 2.74 1.84
CA CYS A 25 -3.24 3.19 3.23
C CYS A 25 -4.49 4.03 3.44
N ILE A 26 -5.35 3.60 4.37
CA ILE A 26 -6.49 4.38 4.83
C ILE A 26 -6.30 4.65 6.32
N ILE A 27 -6.36 5.92 6.68
CA ILE A 27 -6.15 6.34 8.06
C ILE A 27 -7.47 6.80 8.65
N VAL A 28 -7.87 6.20 9.78
CA VAL A 28 -9.04 6.63 10.54
C VAL A 28 -8.62 7.14 11.91
N GLY A 29 -9.03 8.36 12.25
CA GLY A 29 -8.59 9.02 13.47
C GLY A 29 -9.56 10.09 13.97
N ARG A 30 -9.38 10.52 15.23
CA ARG A 30 -10.27 11.50 15.88
C ARG A 30 -9.87 12.97 15.66
N LYS A 31 -8.56 13.27 15.64
CA LYS A 31 -8.04 14.64 15.49
C LYS A 31 -6.54 14.64 15.19
N TYR A 32 -6.13 15.58 14.33
CA TYR A 32 -4.77 16.01 13.96
C TYR A 32 -3.77 14.90 13.55
N HIS A 33 -2.83 15.27 12.67
CA HIS A 33 -1.65 14.47 12.30
C HIS A 33 -1.94 13.11 11.63
N LEU A 34 -3.16 12.88 11.11
CA LEU A 34 -3.47 11.69 10.30
C LEU A 34 -2.52 11.59 9.08
N GLY A 35 -2.14 12.74 8.51
CA GLY A 35 -1.18 12.82 7.40
C GLY A 35 0.20 12.26 7.75
N HIS A 36 0.77 12.58 8.91
CA HIS A 36 2.11 12.07 9.27
C HIS A 36 2.15 10.55 9.40
N ALA A 37 1.09 9.96 9.94
CA ALA A 37 1.03 8.52 10.06
C ALA A 37 0.70 7.84 8.72
N HIS A 38 -0.09 8.49 7.86
CA HIS A 38 -0.22 8.08 6.46
C HIS A 38 1.16 8.02 5.79
N ASP A 39 1.97 9.09 5.91
CA ASP A 39 3.30 9.17 5.30
C ASP A 39 4.25 8.08 5.83
N GLN A 40 4.24 7.82 7.14
CA GLN A 40 5.02 6.72 7.72
C GLN A 40 4.62 5.36 7.18
N ILE A 41 3.31 5.10 7.03
CA ILE A 41 2.82 3.82 6.49
C ILE A 41 3.12 3.71 5.01
N ILE A 42 2.94 4.77 4.22
CA ILE A 42 3.33 4.80 2.80
C ILE A 42 4.82 4.50 2.64
N ASN A 43 5.67 5.11 3.46
CA ASN A 43 7.11 4.79 3.45
C ASN A 43 7.38 3.32 3.75
N ASN A 44 6.68 2.72 4.72
CA ASN A 44 6.82 1.29 5.01
C ASN A 44 6.33 0.40 3.85
N ILE A 45 5.26 0.79 3.17
CA ILE A 45 4.75 0.08 1.98
C ILE A 45 5.79 0.14 0.85
N LEU A 46 6.39 1.31 0.61
CA LEU A 46 7.44 1.50 -0.38
C LEU A 46 8.75 0.76 -0.03
N LEU A 47 9.13 0.71 1.25
CA LEU A 47 10.29 -0.06 1.72
C LEU A 47 10.11 -1.56 1.49
N ASN A 48 8.88 -2.05 1.58
CA ASN A 48 8.53 -3.43 1.20
C ASN A 48 8.33 -3.61 -0.31
N ARG A 49 8.64 -2.59 -1.12
CA ARG A 49 8.57 -2.59 -2.59
C ARG A 49 7.18 -2.99 -3.10
N MET A 50 6.14 -2.55 -2.39
CA MET A 50 4.76 -2.76 -2.79
C MET A 50 4.35 -1.67 -3.81
N ILE A 51 3.38 -2.01 -4.66
CA ILE A 51 2.77 -1.09 -5.63
C ILE A 51 1.71 -0.29 -4.90
N ILE A 52 1.81 1.04 -4.98
CA ILE A 52 0.83 1.95 -4.39
C ILE A 52 0.00 2.58 -5.52
N PRO A 53 -1.31 2.29 -5.61
CA PRO A 53 -2.19 3.03 -6.49
C PRO A 53 -2.29 4.48 -6.02
N GLY A 54 -1.92 5.43 -6.89
CA GLY A 54 -2.13 6.84 -6.62
C GLY A 54 -3.60 7.22 -6.79
N SER A 55 -4.21 7.83 -5.76
CA SER A 55 -5.59 8.35 -5.75
C SER A 55 -5.66 9.89 -5.84
N GLY A 56 -4.53 10.57 -6.02
CA GLY A 56 -4.46 12.04 -6.04
C GLY A 56 -4.39 12.69 -4.66
N PHE A 57 -5.08 12.16 -3.65
CA PHE A 57 -5.05 12.65 -2.26
C PHE A 57 -5.10 11.51 -1.22
N PRO A 58 -4.46 11.68 -0.04
CA PRO A 58 -4.47 10.66 1.00
C PRO A 58 -5.87 10.48 1.59
N VAL A 59 -6.26 9.23 1.85
CA VAL A 59 -7.57 8.91 2.46
C VAL A 59 -7.45 9.04 3.98
N LEU A 60 -7.79 10.23 4.48
CA LEU A 60 -7.76 10.57 5.91
C LEU A 60 -9.20 10.75 6.41
N ILE A 61 -9.72 9.74 7.10
CA ILE A 61 -11.08 9.75 7.62
C ILE A 61 -11.08 10.26 9.06
N HIS A 62 -11.75 11.38 9.29
CA HIS A 62 -11.98 11.92 10.61
C HIS A 62 -13.27 11.33 11.19
N GLY A 63 -13.11 10.62 12.30
CA GLY A 63 -14.23 10.11 13.09
C GLY A 63 -14.51 11.05 14.26
N ASP A 64 -15.77 11.44 14.41
CA ASP A 64 -16.23 12.18 15.58
C ASP A 64 -17.04 11.26 16.50
N GLU A 65 -16.59 11.15 17.75
CA GLU A 65 -17.18 10.28 18.77
C GLU A 65 -18.46 10.89 19.37
N GLU A 66 -18.60 12.22 19.32
CA GLU A 66 -19.79 12.93 19.82
C GLU A 66 -20.96 12.82 18.84
N THR A 67 -20.71 13.08 17.55
CA THR A 67 -21.76 13.04 16.53
C THR A 67 -22.01 11.64 15.99
N LYS A 68 -21.09 10.68 16.21
CA LYS A 68 -21.04 9.35 15.54
C LYS A 68 -21.10 9.45 14.01
N ASN A 69 -20.96 10.65 13.45
CA ASN A 69 -20.86 10.85 12.02
C ASN A 69 -19.43 10.54 11.61
N THR A 70 -19.33 9.73 10.58
CA THR A 70 -18.07 9.39 9.95
C THR A 70 -17.96 10.15 8.64
N ALA A 71 -16.83 10.82 8.48
CA ALA A 71 -16.33 11.38 7.23
C ALA A 71 -17.12 12.56 6.64
N ASP A 72 -16.40 13.63 6.30
CA ASP A 72 -16.92 14.65 5.38
C ASP A 72 -17.06 14.06 3.96
N LEU A 73 -17.85 14.68 3.11
CA LEU A 73 -18.07 14.27 1.72
C LEU A 73 -16.74 14.11 0.96
N GLU A 74 -15.78 15.01 1.19
CA GLU A 74 -14.45 14.93 0.56
C GLU A 74 -13.68 13.66 0.94
N GLU A 75 -13.78 13.24 2.21
CA GLU A 75 -13.10 12.06 2.72
C GLU A 75 -13.72 10.76 2.17
N ILE A 76 -15.05 10.76 2.00
CA ILE A 76 -15.78 9.67 1.35
C ILE A 76 -15.38 9.56 -0.13
N VAL A 77 -15.35 10.68 -0.84
CA VAL A 77 -14.92 10.71 -2.25
C VAL A 77 -13.48 10.24 -2.41
N ALA A 78 -12.57 10.65 -1.52
CA ALA A 78 -11.19 10.18 -1.53
C ALA A 78 -11.10 8.66 -1.29
N LEU A 79 -11.91 8.13 -0.37
CA LEU A 79 -12.00 6.69 -0.12
C LEU A 79 -12.51 5.92 -1.34
N GLU A 80 -13.59 6.37 -1.96
CA GLU A 80 -14.17 5.76 -3.16
C GLU A 80 -13.16 5.71 -4.30
N GLN A 81 -12.51 6.85 -4.62
CA GLN A 81 -11.50 6.92 -5.67
C GLN A 81 -10.30 6.00 -5.39
N MET A 82 -9.88 5.88 -4.12
CA MET A 82 -8.80 4.98 -3.74
C MET A 82 -9.18 3.51 -3.93
N ILE A 83 -10.39 3.12 -3.53
CA ILE A 83 -10.89 1.74 -3.69
C ILE A 83 -11.03 1.41 -5.17
N GLU A 84 -11.65 2.29 -5.95
CA GLU A 84 -11.80 2.11 -7.40
C GLU A 84 -10.43 1.92 -8.06
N ARG A 85 -9.46 2.78 -7.72
CA ARG A 85 -8.12 2.68 -8.28
C ARG A 85 -7.40 1.40 -7.84
N LEU A 86 -7.54 0.98 -6.59
CA LEU A 86 -6.97 -0.28 -6.11
C LEU A 86 -7.50 -1.45 -6.95
N VAL A 87 -8.81 -1.48 -7.21
CA VAL A 87 -9.44 -2.53 -8.02
C VAL A 87 -8.97 -2.48 -9.47
N GLU A 88 -8.86 -1.29 -10.06
CA GLU A 88 -8.35 -1.11 -11.43
C GLU A 88 -6.90 -1.60 -11.58
N ILE A 89 -6.03 -1.25 -10.63
CA ILE A 89 -4.64 -1.71 -10.66
C ILE A 89 -4.57 -3.22 -10.43
N CYS A 90 -5.32 -3.77 -9.47
CA CYS A 90 -5.36 -5.22 -9.23
C CYS A 90 -5.79 -6.00 -10.48
N LYS A 91 -6.70 -5.44 -11.30
CA LYS A 91 -7.16 -6.07 -12.54
C LYS A 91 -6.19 -5.88 -13.72
N SER A 92 -5.44 -4.78 -13.76
CA SER A 92 -4.56 -4.44 -14.90
C SER A 92 -3.14 -4.95 -14.74
N VAL A 93 -2.68 -5.17 -13.51
CA VAL A 93 -1.32 -5.63 -13.23
C VAL A 93 -1.14 -7.10 -13.62
N ASN A 94 -0.16 -7.36 -14.48
CA ASN A 94 0.30 -8.71 -14.77
C ASN A 94 1.45 -9.09 -13.83
N TYR A 95 1.13 -9.88 -12.79
CA TYR A 95 2.09 -10.31 -11.78
C TYR A 95 3.23 -11.18 -12.32
N GLU A 96 3.02 -11.89 -13.43
CA GLU A 96 4.06 -12.75 -14.01
C GLU A 96 5.18 -11.91 -14.66
N LEU A 97 4.84 -10.77 -15.26
CA LEU A 97 5.83 -9.83 -15.78
C LEU A 97 6.63 -9.13 -14.67
N LEU A 98 6.00 -8.88 -13.52
CA LEU A 98 6.65 -8.24 -12.37
C LEU A 98 7.67 -9.16 -11.69
N LYS A 99 7.42 -10.48 -11.66
CA LYS A 99 8.37 -11.46 -11.14
C LYS A 99 9.61 -11.60 -12.02
N ASN A 100 9.45 -11.56 -13.35
CA ASN A 100 10.53 -11.86 -14.29
C ASN A 100 11.61 -10.78 -14.42
N ASN A 101 11.34 -9.55 -13.98
CA ASN A 101 12.33 -8.46 -13.96
C ASN A 101 13.02 -8.32 -12.59
N TYR A 102 12.85 -9.30 -11.71
CA TYR A 102 13.41 -9.27 -10.38
C TYR A 102 14.70 -10.10 -10.31
N TYR A 103 15.83 -9.42 -10.41
CA TYR A 103 17.11 -9.99 -10.02
C TYR A 103 17.52 -9.36 -8.70
N ASN A 104 17.66 -10.18 -7.66
CA ASN A 104 18.26 -9.73 -6.42
C ASN A 104 19.75 -9.48 -6.70
N GLU A 105 20.30 -8.30 -6.35
CA GLU A 105 21.73 -8.02 -6.54
C GLU A 105 22.61 -9.12 -5.94
N ARG A 106 22.18 -9.74 -4.83
CA ARG A 106 22.84 -10.92 -4.25
C ARG A 106 22.83 -12.14 -5.15
N GLU A 107 21.71 -12.42 -5.83
CA GLU A 107 21.63 -13.55 -6.77
C GLU A 107 22.48 -13.26 -8.01
N GLN A 108 22.50 -12.01 -8.49
CA GLN A 108 23.40 -11.61 -9.58
C GLN A 108 24.87 -11.74 -9.19
N LEU A 109 25.24 -11.31 -7.98
CA LEU A 109 26.61 -11.43 -7.46
C LEU A 109 27.01 -12.91 -7.32
N MET A 110 26.15 -13.74 -6.74
CA MET A 110 26.37 -15.19 -6.61
C MET A 110 26.51 -15.88 -7.97
N PHE A 111 25.67 -15.51 -8.94
CA PHE A 111 25.75 -16.05 -10.30
C PHE A 111 27.04 -15.63 -10.99
N LYS A 112 27.49 -14.38 -10.78
CA LYS A 112 28.73 -13.84 -11.34
C LYS A 112 29.98 -14.50 -10.72
N GLU A 113 29.94 -14.81 -9.42
CA GLU A 113 31.00 -15.56 -8.73
C GLU A 113 31.03 -17.04 -9.14
N SER A 114 29.88 -17.67 -9.45
CA SER A 114 29.84 -19.06 -9.92
C SER A 114 30.32 -19.28 -11.37
N GLN A 115 30.48 -18.20 -12.13
CA GLN A 115 30.94 -18.21 -13.53
C GLN A 115 32.44 -17.91 -13.68
N LEU A 116 33.13 -17.66 -12.55
CA LEU A 116 34.58 -17.48 -12.43
C LEU A 116 35.26 -18.77 -11.95
#